data_AF-A0A8I0JGB8-F1
#
_entry.id   AF-A0A8I0JGB8-F1
#
_cell.length_a   1.000
_cell.length_b   1.000
_cell.length_c   1.000
_cell.angle_alpha   90.00
_cell.angle_beta   90.00
_cell.angle_gamma   90.00
#
_symmetry.space_group_name_H-M   'P 1'
#
loop_
_entity.id
_entity.type
_entity.pdbx_description
1 polymer ?
#
loop_
_entity_poly.entity_id
_entity_poly.type
_entity_poly.pdbx_seq_one_letter_code
_entity_poly.pdbx_strand_id
1 'polypeptide(L)'
;MPETPASLLERSLRSDTPMYASPSENKQDYVDRMLLAALQETQVTARSYDTKAQIVGAGYILALNLVLHFGDLLPTRAPLGPLFFAVVWGVVILPILQFGQVLYPSRTRAEKDLLGKTSAASDQRVYYVEPDTFADLKDFVREALRSDWTSVLGAELLKTSRVRIIKQVRFRRGLMMAVVSFIVLGGEQFIRSLAIP
;
A
#
# COMPACT_ATOMS: atom_id res chain seq x y z
N MET A 1 -62.09 -25.58 36.30
CA MET A 1 -60.93 -26.40 36.73
C MET A 1 -61.43 -27.81 37.00
N PRO A 2 -60.70 -28.90 36.66
CA PRO A 2 -59.31 -29.00 36.17
C PRO A 2 -59.22 -29.66 34.76
N GLU A 3 -58.37 -29.19 33.83
CA GLU A 3 -56.96 -29.56 33.61
C GLU A 3 -56.75 -31.06 33.28
N THR A 4 -56.42 -31.37 32.02
CA THR A 4 -55.68 -32.59 31.67
C THR A 4 -54.54 -32.21 30.71
N PRO A 5 -53.27 -32.44 31.09
CA PRO A 5 -52.13 -31.76 30.49
C PRO A 5 -51.54 -32.56 29.32
N ALA A 6 -51.85 -32.15 28.10
CA ALA A 6 -51.18 -32.64 26.88
C ALA A 6 -49.82 -31.95 26.63
N SER A 7 -49.01 -31.70 27.67
CA SER A 7 -47.82 -30.83 27.55
C SER A 7 -46.51 -31.41 28.07
N LEU A 8 -46.50 -32.63 28.61
CA LEU A 8 -45.26 -33.23 29.16
C LEU A 8 -44.52 -34.13 28.17
N LEU A 9 -45.22 -34.75 27.20
CA LEU A 9 -44.57 -35.61 26.20
C LEU A 9 -43.94 -34.81 25.04
N GLU A 10 -44.54 -33.68 24.63
CA GLU A 10 -43.91 -32.78 23.64
C GLU A 10 -42.66 -32.08 24.18
N ARG A 11 -42.60 -31.86 25.50
CA ARG A 11 -41.44 -31.22 26.14
C ARG A 11 -40.24 -32.15 26.23
N SER A 12 -40.46 -33.47 26.29
CA SER A 12 -39.38 -34.45 26.38
C SER A 12 -38.73 -34.79 25.03
N LEU A 13 -39.37 -34.45 23.90
CA LEU A 13 -38.79 -34.60 22.56
C LEU A 13 -37.98 -33.38 22.11
N ARG A 14 -37.90 -32.34 22.95
CA ARG A 14 -36.96 -31.23 22.79
C ARG A 14 -35.68 -31.47 23.62
N SER A 15 -35.21 -32.71 23.64
CA SER A 15 -33.96 -33.12 24.27
C SER A 15 -32.82 -33.35 23.27
N ASP A 16 -32.88 -32.71 22.09
CA ASP A 16 -31.73 -32.69 21.19
C ASP A 16 -31.04 -31.33 21.30
N THR A 17 -30.13 -31.25 22.28
CA THR A 17 -28.91 -30.45 22.08
C THR A 17 -27.93 -31.39 21.36
N PRO A 18 -27.06 -30.90 20.46
CA PRO A 18 -26.18 -29.79 20.82
C PRO A 18 -25.89 -28.83 19.66
N MET A 19 -25.91 -27.53 19.92
CA MET A 19 -24.93 -26.66 19.28
C MET A 19 -24.67 -25.48 20.21
N TYR A 20 -23.86 -25.76 21.23
CA TYR A 20 -22.85 -24.79 21.61
C TYR A 20 -22.08 -24.48 20.33
N ALA A 21 -22.47 -23.43 19.60
CA ALA A 21 -21.52 -22.73 18.76
C ALA A 21 -20.38 -22.37 19.70
N SER A 22 -19.26 -23.08 19.55
CA SER A 22 -18.15 -22.96 20.48
C SER A 22 -17.78 -21.48 20.56
N PRO A 23 -17.49 -20.91 21.74
CA PRO A 23 -16.97 -19.54 21.84
C PRO A 23 -15.77 -19.29 20.90
N SER A 24 -15.07 -20.36 20.48
CA SER A 24 -14.00 -20.33 19.48
C SER A 24 -14.48 -20.08 18.05
N GLU A 25 -15.66 -20.54 17.64
CA GLU A 25 -16.19 -20.41 16.28
C GLU A 25 -16.56 -18.95 15.99
N ASN A 26 -17.25 -18.29 16.93
CA ASN A 26 -17.49 -16.84 16.90
C ASN A 26 -16.17 -16.03 16.95
N LYS A 27 -15.17 -16.51 17.70
CA LYS A 27 -13.87 -15.82 17.82
C LYS A 27 -13.06 -15.93 16.53
N GLN A 28 -13.09 -17.07 15.86
CA GLN A 28 -12.38 -17.31 14.60
C GLN A 28 -13.01 -16.52 13.46
N ASP A 29 -14.34 -16.54 13.36
CA ASP A 29 -15.09 -15.70 12.42
C ASP A 29 -14.83 -14.19 12.64
N TYR A 30 -14.73 -13.77 13.90
CA TYR A 30 -14.40 -12.39 14.25
C TYR A 30 -12.97 -12.02 13.83
N VAL A 31 -12.00 -12.89 14.08
CA VAL A 31 -10.60 -12.70 13.68
C VAL A 31 -10.48 -12.63 12.15
N ASP A 32 -11.16 -13.52 11.43
CA ASP A 32 -11.15 -13.53 9.96
C ASP A 32 -11.76 -12.25 9.38
N ARG A 33 -12.89 -11.78 9.94
CA ARG A 33 -13.49 -10.50 9.56
C ARG A 33 -12.56 -9.32 9.82
N MET A 34 -11.87 -9.31 10.97
CA MET A 34 -10.92 -8.25 11.30
C MET A 34 -9.70 -8.27 10.37
N LEU A 35 -9.19 -9.46 10.03
CA LEU A 35 -8.09 -9.62 9.07
C LEU A 35 -8.49 -9.18 7.66
N LEU A 36 -9.71 -9.49 7.20
CA LEU A 36 -10.23 -8.99 5.92
C LEU A 36 -10.33 -7.47 5.92
N ALA A 37 -10.88 -6.88 6.97
CA ALA A 37 -11.00 -5.42 7.09
C ALA A 37 -9.62 -4.75 7.06
N ALA A 38 -8.65 -5.27 7.82
CA ALA A 38 -7.29 -4.77 7.84
C ALA A 38 -6.59 -4.90 6.47
N LEU A 39 -6.84 -6.00 5.75
CA LEU A 39 -6.30 -6.24 4.41
C LEU A 39 -6.89 -5.26 3.39
N GLN A 40 -8.21 -5.06 3.40
CA GLN A 40 -8.88 -4.08 2.55
C GLN A 40 -8.37 -2.66 2.82
N GLU A 41 -8.29 -2.25 4.08
CA GLU A 41 -7.78 -0.93 4.47
C GLU A 41 -6.33 -0.75 4.01
N THR A 42 -5.49 -1.78 4.18
CA THR A 42 -4.09 -1.76 3.77
C THR A 42 -3.95 -1.64 2.26
N GLN A 43 -4.77 -2.36 1.48
CA GLN A 43 -4.77 -2.27 0.01
C GLN A 43 -5.24 -0.89 -0.48
N VAL A 44 -6.32 -0.36 0.09
CA VAL A 44 -6.82 0.99 -0.23
C VAL A 44 -5.75 2.03 0.09
N THR A 45 -5.10 1.92 1.26
CA THR A 45 -4.03 2.84 1.65
C THR A 45 -2.81 2.71 0.73
N ALA A 46 -2.42 1.49 0.35
CA ALA A 46 -1.31 1.26 -0.56
C ALA A 46 -1.56 1.84 -1.96
N ARG A 47 -2.80 1.76 -2.45
CA ARG A 47 -3.21 2.42 -3.71
C ARG A 47 -3.29 3.94 -3.55
N SER A 48 -3.68 4.45 -2.39
CA SER A 48 -3.75 5.90 -2.15
C SER A 48 -2.39 6.60 -2.32
N TYR A 49 -1.28 5.91 -2.03
CA TYR A 49 0.06 6.45 -2.24
C TYR A 49 0.40 6.66 -3.72
N ASP A 50 -0.20 5.90 -4.64
CA ASP A 50 -0.03 6.10 -6.08
C ASP A 50 -0.68 7.41 -6.51
N THR A 51 -1.92 7.64 -6.09
CA THR A 51 -2.64 8.90 -6.33
C THR A 51 -1.94 10.08 -5.67
N LYS A 52 -1.46 9.93 -4.43
CA LYS A 52 -0.67 10.98 -3.74
C LYS A 52 0.60 11.31 -4.51
N ALA A 53 1.33 10.31 -5.00
CA ALA A 53 2.54 10.52 -5.79
C ALA A 53 2.24 11.21 -7.13
N GLN A 54 1.14 10.86 -7.80
CA GLN A 54 0.71 11.52 -9.04
C GLN A 54 0.34 12.99 -8.82
N ILE A 55 -0.49 13.28 -7.81
CA ILE A 55 -0.91 14.65 -7.51
C ILE A 55 0.30 15.51 -7.12
N VAL A 56 1.14 15.01 -6.22
CA VAL A 56 2.33 15.77 -5.77
C VAL A 56 3.35 15.90 -6.89
N GLY A 57 3.55 14.87 -7.71
CA GLY A 57 4.44 14.93 -8.88
C GLY A 57 3.97 15.95 -9.92
N ALA A 58 2.68 15.94 -10.26
CA ALA A 58 2.09 16.93 -11.17
C ALA A 58 2.18 18.35 -10.59
N GLY A 59 1.87 18.52 -9.31
CA GLY A 59 2.00 19.81 -8.60
C GLY A 59 3.44 20.32 -8.56
N TYR A 60 4.41 19.43 -8.37
CA TYR A 60 5.83 19.76 -8.40
C TYR A 60 6.26 20.29 -9.78
N ILE A 61 5.87 19.62 -10.86
CA ILE A 61 6.17 20.05 -12.24
C ILE A 61 5.53 21.41 -12.54
N LEU A 62 4.28 21.61 -12.11
CA LEU A 62 3.60 22.90 -12.29
C LEU A 62 4.33 24.03 -11.54
N ALA A 63 4.66 23.81 -10.27
CA ALA A 63 5.35 24.80 -9.46
C ALA A 63 6.76 25.08 -9.96
N LEU A 64 7.47 24.07 -10.49
CA LEU A 64 8.75 24.27 -11.17
C LEU A 64 8.62 25.19 -12.38
N ASN A 65 7.62 24.96 -13.25
CA ASN A 65 7.40 25.82 -14.41
C ASN A 65 7.16 27.28 -13.99
N LEU A 66 6.41 27.49 -12.90
CA LEU A 66 6.19 28.83 -12.36
C LEU A 66 7.48 29.47 -11.84
N VAL A 67 8.26 28.73 -11.05
CA VAL A 67 9.55 29.19 -10.51
C VAL A 67 10.53 29.53 -11.64
N LEU A 68 10.61 28.68 -12.67
CA LEU A 68 11.47 28.94 -13.84
C LEU A 68 11.00 30.17 -14.61
N HIS A 69 9.69 30.33 -14.83
CA HIS A 69 9.14 31.50 -15.50
C HIS A 69 9.45 32.80 -14.75
N PHE A 70 9.37 32.81 -13.42
CA PHE A 70 9.81 33.97 -12.62
C PHE A 70 11.34 34.17 -12.64
N GLY A 71 12.11 33.08 -12.73
CA GLY A 71 13.56 33.12 -12.85
C GLY A 71 14.04 33.78 -14.14
N ASP A 72 13.32 33.58 -15.25
CA ASP A 72 13.63 34.21 -16.55
C ASP A 72 13.40 35.73 -16.54
N LEU A 73 12.59 36.25 -15.61
CA LEU A 73 12.36 37.67 -15.44
C LEU A 73 13.51 38.38 -14.69
N LEU A 74 14.42 37.63 -14.07
CA LEU A 74 15.56 38.17 -13.33
C LEU A 74 16.78 38.35 -14.24
N PRO A 75 17.53 39.47 -14.15
CA PRO A 75 18.67 39.74 -15.02
C PRO A 75 19.75 38.66 -14.89
N THR A 76 20.11 38.05 -16.02
CA THR A 76 21.07 36.93 -16.09
C THR A 76 22.50 37.45 -15.92
N ARG A 77 23.25 36.99 -14.91
CA ARG A 77 24.70 37.24 -14.82
C ARG A 77 25.52 35.97 -15.06
N ALA A 78 26.51 36.14 -15.94
CA ALA A 78 27.64 35.29 -16.29
C ALA A 78 27.33 33.88 -16.86
N PRO A 79 28.10 33.43 -17.87
CA PRO A 79 27.95 32.09 -18.44
C PRO A 79 28.45 31.05 -17.41
N LEU A 80 27.51 30.53 -16.62
CA LEU A 80 27.77 29.42 -15.72
C LEU A 80 28.17 28.19 -16.56
N GLY A 81 29.26 27.53 -16.16
CA GLY A 81 29.80 26.38 -16.88
C GLY A 81 28.85 25.18 -16.90
N PRO A 82 29.07 24.19 -17.79
CA PRO A 82 28.18 23.04 -17.98
C PRO A 82 27.86 22.26 -16.68
N LEU A 83 28.79 22.25 -15.72
CA LEU A 83 28.63 21.58 -14.43
C LEU A 83 27.48 22.18 -13.60
N PHE A 84 27.29 23.50 -13.66
CA PHE A 84 26.21 24.17 -12.94
C PHE A 84 24.85 23.72 -13.46
N PHE A 85 24.67 23.68 -14.78
CA PHE A 85 23.45 23.19 -15.40
C PHE A 85 23.19 21.73 -15.03
N ALA A 86 24.21 20.88 -15.01
CA ALA A 86 24.06 19.48 -14.60
C ALA A 86 23.55 19.34 -13.15
N VAL A 87 24.06 20.16 -12.22
CA VAL A 87 23.61 20.14 -10.82
C VAL A 87 22.16 20.63 -10.69
N VAL A 88 21.81 21.75 -11.33
CA VAL A 88 20.43 22.29 -11.32
C VAL A 88 19.45 21.28 -11.93
N TRP A 89 19.80 20.68 -13.07
CA TRP A 89 19.01 19.61 -13.68
C TRP A 89 18.89 18.39 -12.76
N GLY A 90 19.97 18.00 -12.07
CA GLY A 90 19.93 16.94 -11.07
C GLY A 90 18.93 17.23 -9.95
N VAL A 91 18.94 18.46 -9.42
CA VAL A 91 18.00 18.92 -8.37
C VAL A 91 16.56 18.88 -8.86
N VAL A 92 16.30 19.27 -10.11
CA VAL A 92 14.96 19.28 -10.71
C VAL A 92 14.44 17.87 -11.03
N ILE A 93 15.29 16.99 -11.56
CA ILE A 93 14.89 15.67 -12.05
C ILE A 93 14.81 14.62 -10.94
N LEU A 94 15.67 14.69 -9.91
CA LEU A 94 15.68 13.69 -8.84
C LEU A 94 14.31 13.50 -8.18
N PRO A 95 13.59 14.56 -7.77
CA PRO A 95 12.27 14.43 -7.15
C PRO A 95 11.25 13.75 -8.07
N ILE A 96 11.28 14.04 -9.37
CA ILE A 96 10.39 13.42 -10.38
C ILE A 96 10.64 11.91 -10.43
N LEU A 97 11.91 11.50 -10.53
CA LEU A 97 12.28 10.09 -10.50
C LEU A 97 11.85 9.41 -9.20
N GLN A 98 11.96 10.09 -8.06
CA GLN A 98 11.53 9.55 -6.76
C GLN A 98 10.02 9.30 -6.69
N PHE A 99 9.20 10.19 -7.24
CA PHE A 99 7.74 9.96 -7.33
C PHE A 99 7.42 8.81 -8.28
N GLY A 100 8.16 8.65 -9.38
CA GLY A 100 8.08 7.47 -10.25
C GLY A 100 8.36 6.15 -9.51
N GLN A 101 9.31 6.15 -8.58
CA GLN A 101 9.66 4.97 -7.76
C GLN A 101 8.61 4.61 -6.70
N VAL A 102 7.69 5.51 -6.38
CA VAL A 102 6.51 5.22 -5.54
C VAL A 102 5.52 4.35 -6.31
N LEU A 103 5.31 4.68 -7.60
CA LEU A 103 4.38 3.99 -8.50
C LEU A 103 4.85 2.58 -8.84
N TYR A 104 6.12 2.43 -9.21
CA TYR A 104 6.69 1.14 -9.59
C TYR A 104 7.76 0.72 -8.61
N PRO A 105 7.38 0.04 -7.51
CA PRO A 105 8.39 -0.41 -6.61
C PRO A 105 9.25 -1.48 -7.27
N SER A 106 10.59 -1.28 -7.33
CA SER A 106 11.50 -2.24 -7.97
C SER A 106 11.24 -3.67 -7.47
N ARG A 107 10.66 -4.51 -8.33
CA ARG A 107 10.21 -5.88 -8.01
C ARG A 107 11.30 -6.72 -7.33
N THR A 108 12.54 -6.56 -7.79
CA THR A 108 13.73 -7.28 -7.31
C THR A 108 14.09 -7.10 -5.84
N ARG A 109 13.75 -5.97 -5.19
CA ARG A 109 14.01 -5.77 -3.75
C ARG A 109 12.84 -6.22 -2.87
N ALA A 110 11.62 -6.15 -3.38
CA ALA A 110 10.44 -6.61 -2.65
C ALA A 110 10.44 -8.14 -2.55
N GLU A 111 10.75 -8.82 -3.66
CA GLU A 111 10.77 -10.29 -3.78
C GLU A 111 11.85 -10.95 -2.91
N LYS A 112 13.11 -10.47 -2.94
CA LYS A 112 14.21 -11.07 -2.15
C LYS A 112 13.95 -11.10 -0.65
N ASP A 113 13.30 -10.05 -0.14
CA ASP A 113 13.06 -9.88 1.29
C ASP A 113 11.65 -10.40 1.71
N LEU A 114 10.79 -10.75 0.74
CA LEU A 114 9.59 -11.57 0.97
C LEU A 114 9.97 -13.06 1.03
N LEU A 115 10.80 -13.54 0.09
CA LEU A 115 11.27 -14.93 0.06
C LEU A 115 11.96 -15.34 1.38
N GLY A 116 12.76 -14.46 1.98
CA GLY A 116 13.46 -14.75 3.23
C GLY A 116 12.57 -14.89 4.48
N LYS A 117 11.35 -14.30 4.48
CA LYS A 117 10.43 -14.35 5.64
C LYS A 117 9.21 -15.23 5.41
N THR A 118 8.84 -15.48 4.16
CA THR A 118 7.67 -16.27 3.75
C THR A 118 8.03 -17.70 3.37
N SER A 119 9.31 -18.10 3.39
CA SER A 119 9.72 -19.50 3.16
C SER A 119 9.08 -20.49 4.15
N ALA A 120 8.60 -20.03 5.32
CA ALA A 120 7.82 -20.85 6.26
C ALA A 120 6.30 -20.85 6.00
N ALA A 121 5.78 -19.94 5.17
CA ALA A 121 4.36 -19.79 4.84
C ALA A 121 4.09 -20.08 3.35
N SER A 122 4.97 -20.88 2.72
CA SER A 122 5.01 -21.11 1.28
C SER A 122 3.92 -22.05 0.76
N ASP A 123 3.15 -22.71 1.62
CA ASP A 123 2.47 -23.93 1.19
C ASP A 123 1.02 -23.77 0.70
N GLN A 124 0.37 -22.61 0.85
CA GLN A 124 -1.01 -22.46 0.37
C GLN A 124 -1.30 -21.07 -0.22
N ARG A 125 -0.98 -20.90 -1.51
CA ARG A 125 -1.52 -19.80 -2.35
C ARG A 125 -2.94 -20.15 -2.79
N VAL A 126 -3.91 -20.04 -1.88
CA VAL A 126 -5.33 -20.24 -2.21
C VAL A 126 -5.99 -18.90 -2.63
N TYR A 127 -5.49 -17.77 -2.14
CA TYR A 127 -6.12 -16.46 -2.34
C TYR A 127 -5.91 -15.85 -3.74
N TYR A 128 -4.76 -16.12 -4.36
CA TYR A 128 -4.45 -15.73 -5.74
C TYR A 128 -4.08 -16.98 -6.53
N VAL A 129 -5.02 -17.44 -7.33
CA VAL A 129 -4.86 -18.60 -8.20
C VAL A 129 -4.25 -18.16 -9.52
N GLU A 130 -3.08 -18.69 -9.83
CA GLU A 130 -2.57 -18.66 -11.20
C GLU A 130 -3.43 -19.62 -12.05
N PRO A 131 -4.00 -19.19 -13.19
CA PRO A 131 -4.93 -19.99 -13.98
C PRO A 131 -4.38 -21.36 -14.40
N ASP A 132 -3.05 -21.45 -14.55
CA ASP A 132 -2.35 -22.66 -14.97
C ASP A 132 -2.00 -23.60 -13.80
N THR A 133 -2.29 -23.22 -12.56
CA THR A 133 -1.93 -24.00 -11.36
C THR A 133 -2.92 -25.13 -11.05
N PHE A 134 -4.19 -25.01 -11.46
CA PHE A 134 -5.19 -26.04 -11.22
C PHE A 134 -5.80 -26.50 -12.55
N ALA A 135 -5.84 -27.82 -12.76
CA ALA A 135 -6.43 -28.42 -13.96
C ALA A 135 -7.96 -28.36 -13.97
N ASP A 136 -8.61 -28.28 -12.80
CA ASP A 136 -10.07 -28.23 -12.64
C ASP A 136 -10.49 -27.32 -11.47
N LEU A 137 -11.63 -26.62 -11.61
CA LEU A 137 -12.25 -25.79 -10.58
C LEU A 137 -12.61 -26.59 -9.34
N LYS A 138 -12.95 -27.88 -9.51
CA LYS A 138 -13.27 -28.78 -8.39
C LYS A 138 -12.07 -29.04 -7.48
N ASP A 139 -10.88 -29.10 -8.05
CA ASP A 139 -9.64 -29.28 -7.28
C ASP A 139 -9.27 -28.01 -6.53
N PHE A 140 -9.50 -26.83 -7.13
CA PHE A 140 -9.38 -25.55 -6.44
C PHE A 140 -10.35 -25.45 -5.25
N VAL A 141 -11.64 -25.73 -5.44
CA VAL A 141 -12.64 -25.65 -4.37
C VAL A 141 -12.32 -26.62 -3.24
N ARG A 142 -11.85 -27.83 -3.55
CA ARG A 142 -11.44 -28.82 -2.55
C ARG A 142 -10.25 -28.34 -1.72
N GLU A 143 -9.25 -27.76 -2.37
CA GLU A 143 -8.07 -27.21 -1.70
C GLU A 143 -8.45 -25.99 -0.85
N ALA A 144 -9.33 -25.14 -1.35
CA ALA A 144 -9.85 -23.97 -0.65
C ALA A 144 -10.65 -24.35 0.61
N LEU A 145 -11.40 -25.44 0.58
CA LEU A 145 -12.14 -25.95 1.75
C LEU A 145 -11.22 -26.61 2.79
N ARG A 146 -10.03 -27.07 2.40
CA ARG A 146 -9.06 -27.71 3.30
C ARG A 146 -8.08 -26.73 3.93
N SER A 147 -7.95 -25.54 3.37
CA SER A 147 -6.95 -24.54 3.74
C SER A 147 -7.39 -23.69 4.92
N ASP A 148 -6.44 -23.34 5.80
CA ASP A 148 -6.67 -22.44 6.92
C ASP A 148 -6.71 -20.98 6.42
N TRP A 149 -7.92 -20.46 6.21
CA TRP A 149 -8.15 -19.10 5.73
C TRP A 149 -7.51 -18.03 6.62
N THR A 150 -7.51 -18.19 7.94
CA THR A 150 -6.90 -17.22 8.86
C THR A 150 -5.41 -17.04 8.57
N SER A 151 -4.69 -18.14 8.32
CA SER A 151 -3.26 -18.13 7.97
C SER A 151 -2.99 -17.48 6.60
N VAL A 152 -3.85 -17.76 5.61
CA VAL A 152 -3.75 -17.22 4.25
C VAL A 152 -3.98 -15.71 4.26
N LEU A 153 -5.02 -15.24 4.97
CA LEU A 153 -5.30 -13.81 5.14
C LEU A 153 -4.16 -13.09 5.87
N GLY A 154 -3.62 -13.70 6.92
CA GLY A 154 -2.48 -13.15 7.66
C GLY A 154 -1.23 -13.00 6.79
N ALA A 155 -0.92 -14.00 5.97
CA ALA A 155 0.20 -13.96 5.05
C ALA A 155 0.04 -12.85 4.00
N GLU A 156 -1.17 -12.66 3.46
CA GLU A 156 -1.45 -11.62 2.46
C GLU A 156 -1.46 -10.22 3.08
N LEU A 157 -1.97 -10.08 4.30
CA LEU A 157 -1.90 -8.83 5.06
C LEU A 157 -0.44 -8.40 5.28
N LEU A 158 0.45 -9.35 5.63
CA LEU A 158 1.88 -9.06 5.79
C LEU A 158 2.52 -8.57 4.49
N LYS A 159 2.20 -9.21 3.35
CA LYS A 159 2.71 -8.79 2.03
C LYS A 159 2.22 -7.40 1.64
N THR A 160 0.90 -7.17 1.71
CA THR A 160 0.27 -5.90 1.34
C THR A 160 0.72 -4.75 2.26
N SER A 161 0.84 -5.00 3.56
CA SER A 161 1.37 -4.03 4.54
C SER A 161 2.81 -3.65 4.24
N ARG A 162 3.63 -4.61 3.80
CA ARG A 162 5.01 -4.33 3.41
C ARG A 162 5.09 -3.44 2.16
N VAL A 163 4.25 -3.70 1.15
CA VAL A 163 4.15 -2.82 -0.03
C VAL A 163 3.76 -1.40 0.39
N ARG A 164 2.79 -1.27 1.30
CA ARG A 164 2.39 0.04 1.87
C ARG A 164 3.57 0.76 2.51
N ILE A 165 4.34 0.09 3.38
CA ILE A 165 5.49 0.70 4.06
C ILE A 165 6.55 1.16 3.06
N ILE A 166 6.87 0.34 2.04
CA ILE A 166 7.83 0.71 0.99
C ILE A 166 7.35 1.95 0.24
N LYS A 167 6.08 1.98 -0.16
CA LYS A 167 5.48 3.15 -0.83
C LYS A 167 5.51 4.39 0.06
N GLN A 168 5.17 4.27 1.33
CA GLN A 168 5.21 5.36 2.30
C GLN A 168 6.61 5.96 2.44
N VAL A 169 7.63 5.13 2.63
CA VAL A 169 9.03 5.58 2.79
C VAL A 169 9.52 6.29 1.53
N ARG A 170 9.21 5.75 0.35
CA ARG A 170 9.60 6.37 -0.93
C ARG A 170 8.86 7.66 -1.20
N PHE A 171 7.58 7.73 -0.88
CA PHE A 171 6.79 8.95 -0.99
C PHE A 171 7.37 10.04 -0.08
N ARG A 172 7.67 9.71 1.18
CA ARG A 172 8.32 10.63 2.12
C ARG A 172 9.68 11.11 1.60
N ARG A 173 10.49 10.20 1.05
CA ARG A 173 11.79 10.56 0.46
C ARG A 173 11.64 11.50 -0.73
N GLY A 174 10.73 11.20 -1.66
CA GLY A 174 10.43 12.06 -2.81
C GLY A 174 9.97 13.46 -2.37
N LEU A 175 9.08 13.51 -1.38
CA LEU A 175 8.61 14.78 -0.81
C LEU A 175 9.75 15.60 -0.19
N MET A 176 10.62 14.99 0.61
CA MET A 176 11.78 15.67 1.19
C MET A 176 12.72 16.22 0.11
N MET A 177 12.98 15.45 -0.94
CA MET A 177 13.80 15.90 -2.08
C MET A 177 13.15 17.08 -2.81
N ALA A 178 11.83 17.05 -3.03
CA ALA A 178 11.11 18.16 -3.65
C ALA A 178 11.20 19.45 -2.81
N VAL A 179 11.04 19.34 -1.49
CA VAL A 179 11.18 20.48 -0.56
C VAL A 179 12.59 21.06 -0.62
N VAL A 180 13.62 20.21 -0.53
CA VAL A 180 15.02 20.66 -0.64
C VAL A 180 15.26 21.34 -1.98
N SER A 181 14.71 20.79 -3.06
CA SER A 181 14.86 21.38 -4.41
C SER A 181 14.24 22.77 -4.50
N PHE A 182 13.06 22.99 -3.92
CA PHE A 182 12.46 24.32 -3.87
C PHE A 182 13.24 25.29 -2.99
N ILE A 183 13.80 24.84 -1.87
CA ILE A 183 14.65 25.71 -1.03
C ILE A 183 15.89 26.15 -1.81
N VAL A 184 16.53 25.22 -2.53
CA VAL A 184 17.71 25.54 -3.35
C VAL A 184 17.36 26.50 -4.47
N LEU A 185 16.31 26.23 -5.25
CA LEU A 185 15.90 27.08 -6.37
C LEU A 185 15.41 28.46 -5.89
N GLY A 186 14.59 28.50 -4.84
CA GLY A 186 14.08 29.75 -4.28
C GLY A 186 15.17 30.58 -3.61
N GLY A 187 16.10 29.94 -2.89
CA GLY A 187 17.24 30.63 -2.30
C GLY A 187 18.17 31.25 -3.36
N GLU A 188 18.38 30.53 -4.46
CA GLU A 188 19.16 31.02 -5.60
C GLU A 188 18.51 32.25 -6.25
N GLN A 189 17.21 32.20 -6.52
CA GLN A 189 16.47 33.35 -7.05
C GLN A 189 16.40 34.52 -6.07
N PHE A 190 16.27 34.26 -4.77
CA PHE A 190 16.27 35.29 -3.74
C PHE A 190 17.63 36.01 -3.66
N ILE A 191 18.73 35.28 -3.75
CA ILE A 191 20.07 35.88 -3.81
C ILE A 191 20.22 36.73 -5.08
N ARG A 192 19.73 36.23 -6.22
CA ARG A 192 19.73 37.00 -7.48
C ARG A 192 18.91 38.29 -7.37
N SER A 193 17.76 38.27 -6.72
CA SER A 193 16.92 39.46 -6.58
C SER A 193 17.55 40.52 -5.67
N LEU A 194 18.29 40.10 -4.63
CA LEU A 194 19.07 41.01 -3.78
C LEU A 194 20.33 41.57 -4.47
N ALA A 195 20.83 40.88 -5.51
CA ALA A 195 21.99 41.30 -6.29
C ALA A 195 21.64 42.24 -7.46
N ILE A 196 20.36 42.65 -7.58
CA ILE A 196 19.90 43.70 -8.49
C ILE A 196 20.31 45.06 -7.89
N PRO A 197 21.19 45.85 -8.54
CA PRO A 197 21.49 47.22 -8.11
C PRO A 197 20.32 48.17 -8.35
#